data_AF-A0A9E3TDM0-F1
#
_entry.id   AF-A0A9E3TDM0-F1
#
_cell.length_a   1.000
_cell.length_b   1.000
_cell.length_c   1.000
_cell.angle_alpha   90.00
_cell.angle_beta   90.00
_cell.angle_gamma   90.00
#
_symmetry.space_group_name_H-M   'P 1'
#
loop_
_entity.id
_entity.type
_entity.pdbx_description
1 polymer ?
#
loop_
_entity_poly.entity_id
_entity_poly.type
_entity_poly.pdbx_seq_one_letter_code
_entity_poly.pdbx_strand_id
1 'polypeptide(L)' 'MIATRLDELVWELEPEELPDALRLLAAMELAGWVSPPEASEWRGRIAALGIYHEDSRLWIDRPEA' A
#
# COMPACT_ATOMS: atom_id res chain seq x y z
N MET A 1 21.85 -2.61 -0.31
CA MET A 1 21.05 -1.36 -0.22
C MET A 1 19.87 -1.47 -1.17
N ILE A 2 18.76 -2.08 -0.73
CA ILE A 2 17.49 -2.16 -1.50
C ILE A 2 16.34 -1.45 -0.75
N ALA A 3 16.45 -1.28 0.57
CA ALA A 3 15.41 -0.70 1.42
C ALA A 3 14.93 0.70 0.98
N THR A 4 15.79 1.54 0.43
CA THR A 4 15.44 2.92 0.05
C THR A 4 14.48 3.02 -1.14
N ARG A 5 14.34 1.97 -1.96
CA ARG A 5 13.46 2.00 -3.16
C ARG A 5 12.01 1.64 -2.87
N LEU A 6 11.73 1.09 -1.68
CA LEU A 6 10.44 0.49 -1.35
C LEU A 6 9.48 1.46 -0.69
N ASP A 7 10.01 2.37 0.12
CA ASP A 7 9.25 3.46 0.69
C ASP A 7 8.62 4.31 -0.42
N GLU A 8 9.40 4.64 -1.46
CA GLU A 8 8.93 5.43 -2.61
C GLU A 8 7.84 4.71 -3.42
N LEU A 9 8.00 3.41 -3.66
CA LEU A 9 7.07 2.61 -4.48
C LEU A 9 5.68 2.45 -3.85
N VAL A 10 5.58 2.43 -2.52
CA VAL A 10 4.28 2.31 -1.83
C VAL A 10 3.53 3.65 -1.81
N TRP A 11 4.25 4.78 -1.82
CA TRP A 11 3.63 6.11 -1.88
C TRP A 11 3.07 6.48 -3.26
N GLU A 12 3.50 5.79 -4.32
CA GLU A 12 3.01 5.99 -5.69
C GLU A 12 1.75 5.16 -6.02
N LEU A 13 1.31 4.28 -5.11
CA LEU A 13 0.15 3.42 -5.36
C LEU A 13 -1.15 4.23 -5.29
N GLU A 14 -1.93 4.17 -6.37
CA GLU A 14 -3.29 4.67 -6.37
C GLU A 14 -4.22 3.71 -5.59
N PRO A 15 -5.35 4.20 -5.05
CA PRO A 15 -6.25 3.38 -4.24
C PRO A 15 -6.74 2.09 -4.94
N GLU A 16 -6.98 2.16 -6.25
CA GLU A 16 -7.39 1.03 -7.08
C GLU A 16 -6.29 -0.04 -7.24
N GLU A 17 -5.03 0.32 -7.02
CA GLU A 17 -3.88 -0.57 -7.14
C GLU A 17 -3.57 -1.33 -5.83
N LEU A 18 -4.09 -0.85 -4.69
CA LEU A 18 -3.85 -1.46 -3.38
C LEU A 18 -4.20 -2.96 -3.32
N PRO A 19 -5.32 -3.45 -3.88
CA PRO A 19 -5.64 -4.88 -3.87
C PRO A 19 -4.63 -5.71 -4.66
N ASP A 20 -4.12 -5.18 -5.78
CA ASP A 20 -3.15 -5.88 -6.61
C ASP A 20 -1.75 -5.83 -5.99
N ALA A 21 -1.40 -4.75 -5.30
CA ALA A 21 -0.18 -4.67 -4.48
C ALA A 21 -0.18 -5.73 -3.36
N LEU A 22 -1.31 -5.95 -2.67
CA LEU A 22 -1.43 -7.00 -1.66
C LEU A 22 -1.29 -8.40 -2.26
N ARG A 23 -1.85 -8.64 -3.45
CA ARG A 23 -1.70 -9.92 -4.17
C ARG A 23 -0.27 -10.18 -4.60
N LEU A 24 0.42 -9.15 -5.12
CA LEU A 24 1.82 -9.24 -5.50
C LEU A 24 2.70 -9.56 -4.28
N LEU A 25 2.48 -8.88 -3.15
CA LEU A 25 3.22 -9.15 -1.92
C LEU A 25 3.04 -10.59 -1.43
N ALA A 26 1.80 -11.11 -1.46
CA ALA A 26 1.54 -12.49 -1.11
C ALA A 26 2.26 -13.48 -2.04
N ALA A 27 2.35 -13.18 -3.35
CA ALA A 27 3.11 -13.99 -4.29
C ALA A 27 4.62 -13.94 -4.01
N MET A 28 5.16 -12.77 -3.64
CA MET A 28 6.57 -12.60 -3.27
C MET A 28 6.94 -13.36 -2.00
N GLU A 29 6.05 -13.42 -1.01
CA GLU A 29 6.22 -14.24 0.19
C GLU A 29 6.26 -15.73 -0.13
N LEU A 30 5.33 -16.21 -0.97
CA LEU A 30 5.29 -17.60 -1.41
C LEU A 30 6.55 -18.00 -2.20
N ALA A 31 7.08 -17.06 -3.00
CA ALA A 31 8.31 -17.25 -3.76
C ALA A 31 9.59 -17.12 -2.89
N GLY A 32 9.46 -16.72 -1.63
CA GLY A 32 10.60 -16.48 -0.73
C GLY A 32 11.45 -15.28 -1.12
N TRP A 33 10.91 -14.34 -1.91
CA TRP A 33 11.60 -13.13 -2.35
C TRP A 33 11.60 -12.03 -1.29
N VAL A 34 10.66 -12.13 -0.35
CA VAL A 34 10.50 -11.19 0.76
C VAL A 34 10.45 -12.00 2.06
N SER A 35 11.15 -11.51 3.08
CA SER A 35 11.13 -12.14 4.40
C SER A 35 9.80 -11.88 5.13
N PRO A 36 9.34 -12.77 6.04
CA PRO A 36 8.09 -12.54 6.77
C PRO A 36 8.02 -11.19 7.52
N PRO A 37 9.09 -10.70 8.18
CA PRO A 37 9.08 -9.38 8.80
C PRO A 37 8.90 -8.24 7.78
N GLU A 38 9.60 -8.32 6.65
CA GLU A 38 9.53 -7.31 5.58
C GLU A 38 8.13 -7.29 4.95
N ALA A 39 7.53 -8.46 4.70
CA ALA A 39 6.16 -8.52 4.19
C ALA A 39 5.13 -8.01 5.20
N SER A 40 5.35 -8.20 6.50
CA SER A 40 4.49 -7.61 7.53
C SER A 40 4.55 -6.08 7.49
N GLU A 41 5.74 -5.51 7.32
CA GLU A 41 5.92 -4.06 7.21
C GLU A 41 5.19 -3.51 5.97
N TRP A 42 5.34 -4.17 4.82
CA TRP A 42 4.70 -3.74 3.58
C TRP A 42 3.17 -3.80 3.65
N ARG A 43 2.60 -4.87 4.22
CA ARG A 43 1.15 -4.95 4.44
C ARG A 43 0.64 -3.80 5.29
N GLY A 44 1.36 -3.46 6.36
CA GLY A 44 0.98 -2.36 7.25
C GLY A 44 0.93 -1.02 6.51
N ARG A 45 1.90 -0.77 5.62
CA ARG A 45 1.95 0.47 4.83
C ARG A 45 0.88 0.55 3.75
N ILE A 46 0.64 -0.54 3.01
CA ILE A 46 -0.44 -0.61 2.00
C ILE A 46 -1.80 -0.40 2.68
N ALA A 47 -2.02 -1.01 3.84
CA ALA A 47 -3.24 -0.81 4.62
C ALA A 47 -3.40 0.63 5.12
N ALA A 48 -2.31 1.26 5.58
CA ALA A 48 -2.31 2.66 6.01
C ALA A 48 -2.64 3.62 4.86
N LEU A 49 -2.15 3.35 3.64
CA LEU A 49 -2.52 4.10 2.44
C LEU A 49 -4.02 3.98 2.16
N GLY A 50 -4.58 2.77 2.22
CA GLY A 50 -6.01 2.53 2.03
C GLY A 50 -6.88 3.37 2.97
N ILE A 51 -6.53 3.40 4.27
CA ILE A 51 -7.22 4.24 5.26
C ILE A 51 -7.09 5.72 4.93
N TYR A 52 -5.88 6.19 4.62
CA TYR A 52 -5.65 7.60 4.29
C TYR A 52 -6.46 8.05 3.06
N HIS A 53 -6.58 7.20 2.04
CA HIS A 53 -7.36 7.49 0.84
C HIS A 53 -8.87 7.38 1.06
N GLU A 54 -9.36 6.44 1.86
CA GLU A 54 -10.77 6.38 2.27
C GLU A 54 -11.17 7.60 3.10
N ASP A 55 -10.33 7.99 4.07
CA ASP A 55 -10.53 9.20 4.85
C ASP A 55 -10.47 10.44 3.94
N SER A 56 -9.56 10.52 2.97
CA SER A 56 -9.50 11.67 2.04
C SER A 56 -10.73 11.76 1.14
N ARG A 57 -11.32 10.63 0.72
CA ARG A 57 -12.57 10.60 -0.06
C ARG A 57 -13.77 11.10 0.74
N LEU A 58 -13.76 10.97 2.07
CA LEU A 58 -14.80 11.53 2.95
C LEU A 58 -14.78 13.06 3.04
N TRP A 59 -13.72 13.72 2.56
CA TRP A 59 -13.63 15.20 2.53
C TRP A 59 -14.06 15.81 1.19
N ILE A 60 -14.35 14.98 0.18
CA ILE A 60 -14.89 15.41 -1.12
C ILE A 60 -16.43 15.40 -1.07
N ASP A 61 -17.00 16.01 -0.05
CA ASP A 61 -18.42 16.38 0.01
C ASP A 61 -18.53 17.68 0.82
N ARG A 62 -17.86 18.74 0.34
CA ARG A 62 -18.35 20.09 0.63
C ARG A 62 -19.45 20.37 -0.40
N PRO A 63 -20.70 20.64 0.02
CA PRO A 63 -21.68 21.14 -0.91
C PRO A 63 -21.24 22.53 -1.35
N GLU A 64 -20.72 22.65 -2.57
CA GLU A 64 -20.76 23.91 -3.31
C GLU A 64 -22.15 24.04 -3.92
N ALA A 65 -23.06 24.71 -3.19
CA ALA A 65 -24.14 25.58 -3.68
C ALA A 65 -25.08 25.97 -2.53
#